data_AF-A0A6A5DUR9-F1
#
_entry.id   AF-A0A6A5DUR9-F1
#
_cell.length_a   1.000
_cell.length_b   1.000
_cell.length_c   1.000
_cell.angle_alpha   90.00
_cell.angle_beta   90.00
_cell.angle_gamma   90.00
#
_symmetry.space_group_name_H-M   'P 1'
#
loop_
_entity.id
_entity.type
_entity.pdbx_description
1 polymer ?
#
loop_
_entity_poly.entity_id
_entity_poly.type
_entity_poly.pdbx_seq_one_letter_code
_entity_poly.pdbx_strand_id
1 'polypeptide(L)'
;MWRIFLTICLLCWSADGQVREVRCRNESDEPVDWYIIYKAPKLNNIGTTGLEYIYIDPNGKKKETLTTDLTYKPINHPNGVLANTLRPIFTTSMVRIMFKLKLCFYFDKNETMTQTDG
;
A
#
# COMPACT_ATOMS: atom_id res chain seq x y z
N MET A 1 -2.27 18.84 -45.57
CA MET A 1 -3.21 18.07 -44.73
C MET A 1 -2.60 16.83 -44.06
N TRP A 2 -1.61 16.13 -44.65
CA TRP A 2 -1.05 14.89 -44.07
C TRP A 2 -0.27 15.07 -42.75
N ARG A 3 0.28 16.27 -42.50
CA ARG A 3 1.07 16.56 -41.29
C ARG A 3 0.26 16.44 -39.99
N ILE A 4 -1.05 16.73 -40.04
CA ILE A 4 -1.95 16.68 -38.88
C ILE A 4 -2.22 15.23 -38.47
N PHE A 5 -2.37 14.34 -39.47
CA PHE A 5 -2.53 12.90 -39.22
C PHE A 5 -1.29 12.30 -38.54
N LEU A 6 -0.08 12.67 -38.99
CA LEU A 6 1.16 12.22 -38.37
C LEU A 6 1.31 12.70 -36.93
N THR A 7 0.95 13.95 -36.63
CA THR A 7 1.03 14.49 -35.26
C THR A 7 0.03 13.84 -34.31
N ILE A 8 -1.18 13.52 -34.76
CA ILE A 8 -2.19 12.83 -33.93
C ILE A 8 -1.74 11.39 -33.62
N CYS A 9 -1.20 10.67 -34.61
CA CYS A 9 -0.68 9.32 -34.39
C CYS A 9 0.52 9.30 -33.41
N LEU A 10 1.39 10.32 -33.45
CA LEU A 10 2.51 10.45 -32.50
C LEU A 10 2.04 10.73 -31.07
N LEU A 11 1.01 11.58 -30.90
CA LEU A 11 0.42 11.90 -29.60
C LEU A 11 -0.33 10.72 -28.97
N CYS A 12 -0.86 9.80 -29.77
CA CYS A 12 -1.54 8.60 -29.28
C CYS A 12 -0.58 7.48 -28.83
N TRP A 13 0.72 7.54 -29.18
CA TRP A 13 1.70 6.51 -28.77
C TRP A 13 2.16 6.70 -27.31
N SER A 14 2.09 7.91 -26.76
CA SER A 14 2.54 8.19 -25.39
C SER A 14 1.51 7.89 -24.30
N ALA A 15 0.36 7.31 -24.66
CA ALA A 15 -0.62 6.83 -23.68
C ALA A 15 -0.24 5.42 -23.19
N ASP A 16 0.98 5.26 -22.68
CA ASP A 16 1.32 4.13 -21.83
C ASP A 16 0.56 4.35 -20.51
N GLY A 17 -0.67 3.87 -20.46
CA GLY A 17 -1.47 3.85 -19.24
C GLY A 17 -0.63 3.17 -18.17
N GLN A 18 -0.46 3.81 -17.01
CA GLN A 18 0.40 3.32 -15.93
C GLN A 18 -0.14 1.99 -15.39
N VAL A 19 0.27 0.89 -16.02
CA VAL A 19 0.06 -0.44 -15.49
C VAL A 19 0.97 -0.57 -14.28
N ARG A 20 0.38 -0.44 -13.09
CA ARG A 20 1.13 -0.61 -11.85
C ARG A 20 1.23 -2.10 -11.55
N GLU A 21 2.45 -2.62 -11.56
CA GLU A 21 2.73 -3.99 -11.14
C GLU A 21 2.36 -4.23 -9.67
N VAL A 22 1.93 -5.45 -9.36
CA VAL A 22 1.63 -5.89 -7.99
C VAL A 22 2.95 -6.24 -7.28
N ARG A 23 3.52 -5.26 -6.59
CA ARG A 23 4.71 -5.41 -5.75
C ARG A 23 4.51 -4.72 -4.40
N CYS A 24 5.26 -5.14 -3.39
CA CYS A 24 5.38 -4.41 -2.14
C CYS A 24 5.95 -3.01 -2.41
N ARG A 25 5.43 -1.98 -1.73
CA ARG A 25 5.89 -0.60 -1.89
C ARG A 25 6.15 0.06 -0.55
N ASN A 26 7.20 0.87 -0.48
CA ASN A 26 7.59 1.62 0.72
C ASN A 26 6.76 2.90 0.91
N GLU A 27 7.11 3.75 1.89
CA GLU A 27 6.42 5.02 2.14
C GLU A 27 6.52 6.05 1.02
N SER A 28 7.58 5.96 0.20
CA SER A 28 7.82 6.79 -0.97
C SER A 28 7.15 6.23 -2.24
N ASP A 29 6.35 5.17 -2.10
CA ASP A 29 5.70 4.44 -3.20
C ASP A 29 6.68 3.72 -4.14
N GLU A 30 7.91 3.47 -3.69
CA GLU A 30 8.93 2.75 -4.47
C GLU A 30 8.79 1.23 -4.27
N PRO A 31 9.01 0.42 -5.31
CA PRO A 31 8.95 -1.03 -5.21
C PRO A 31 10.06 -1.57 -4.30
N VAL A 32 9.70 -2.50 -3.42
CA VAL A 32 10.60 -3.26 -2.56
C VAL A 32 10.28 -4.75 -2.67
N ASP A 33 11.24 -5.62 -2.43
CA ASP A 33 11.02 -7.07 -2.53
C ASP A 33 10.10 -7.59 -1.43
N TRP A 34 10.33 -7.14 -0.20
CA TRP A 34 9.52 -7.49 0.96
C TRP A 34 9.55 -6.36 1.99
N TYR A 35 8.60 -6.39 2.92
CA TYR A 35 8.70 -5.64 4.16
C TYR A 35 7.89 -6.36 5.24
N ILE A 36 8.17 -6.06 6.51
CA ILE A 36 7.42 -6.52 7.67
C ILE A 36 6.84 -5.30 8.38
N ILE A 37 5.57 -5.39 8.77
CA ILE A 37 4.87 -4.39 9.59
C ILE A 37 4.43 -5.06 10.89
N TYR A 38 4.85 -4.50 12.03
CA TYR A 38 4.37 -4.91 13.34
C TYR A 38 3.50 -3.81 13.94
N LYS A 39 2.19 -4.05 14.02
CA LYS A 39 1.19 -3.09 14.48
C LYS A 39 1.18 -2.99 16.00
N ALA A 40 1.21 -1.77 16.54
CA ALA A 40 1.04 -1.55 17.97
C ALA A 40 -0.42 -1.79 18.40
N PRO A 41 -0.67 -2.39 19.57
CA PRO A 41 -2.01 -2.44 20.14
C PRO A 41 -2.46 -1.04 20.58
N LYS A 42 -3.77 -0.83 20.65
CA LYS A 42 -4.34 0.36 21.28
C LYS A 42 -4.23 0.20 22.79
N LEU A 43 -3.46 1.07 23.45
CA LEU A 43 -3.27 1.02 24.90
C LEU A 43 -3.42 2.43 25.48
N ASN A 44 -4.51 2.64 26.23
CA ASN A 44 -4.86 3.94 26.80
C ASN A 44 -3.77 4.46 27.76
N ASN A 45 -3.08 3.56 28.46
CA ASN A 45 -2.06 3.91 29.46
C ASN A 45 -0.75 4.45 28.85
N ILE A 46 -0.43 4.04 27.62
CA ILE A 46 0.81 4.43 26.91
C ILE A 46 0.50 5.48 25.81
N GLY A 47 -0.78 5.75 25.55
CA GLY A 47 -1.20 6.75 24.56
C GLY A 47 -1.11 6.26 23.11
N THR A 48 -1.06 4.94 22.87
CA THR A 48 -1.08 4.38 21.51
C THR A 48 -2.51 4.30 20.98
N THR A 49 -2.70 4.75 19.74
CA THR A 49 -4.00 4.71 19.06
C THR A 49 -4.32 3.32 18.49
N GLY A 50 -3.31 2.47 18.36
CA GLY A 50 -3.39 1.17 17.70
C GLY A 50 -3.28 1.28 16.18
N LEU A 51 -2.76 2.40 15.68
CA LEU A 51 -2.47 2.63 14.25
C LEU A 51 -0.97 2.81 13.99
N GLU A 52 -0.19 2.94 15.06
CA GLU A 52 1.26 2.93 15.05
C GLU A 52 1.79 1.56 14.64
N TYR A 53 2.95 1.55 13.99
CA TYR A 53 3.59 0.30 13.59
C TYR A 53 5.10 0.46 13.43
N ILE A 54 5.80 -0.66 13.54
CA ILE A 54 7.22 -0.79 13.19
C ILE A 54 7.31 -1.34 11.77
N TYR A 55 8.11 -0.68 10.94
CA TYR A 55 8.41 -1.08 9.56
C TYR A 55 9.84 -1.61 9.47
N ILE A 56 10.03 -2.72 8.77
CA ILE A 56 11.33 -3.32 8.47
C ILE A 56 11.36 -3.70 6.99
N ASP A 57 12.43 -3.32 6.28
CA ASP A 57 12.62 -3.58 4.84
C ASP A 57 13.91 -4.38 4.57
N PRO A 58 14.20 -4.76 3.31
CA PRO A 58 15.39 -5.54 2.96
C PRO A 58 16.69 -4.77 3.18
N ASN A 59 16.63 -3.44 3.24
CA ASN A 59 17.77 -2.58 3.50
C ASN A 59 18.07 -2.45 5.01
N GLY A 60 17.35 -3.20 5.86
CA GLY A 60 17.48 -3.11 7.31
C GLY A 60 16.91 -1.81 7.89
N LYS A 61 16.13 -1.06 7.13
CA LYS A 61 15.53 0.20 7.60
C LYS A 61 14.43 -0.14 8.60
N LYS A 62 14.71 0.12 9.88
CA LYS A 62 13.72 0.08 10.96
C LYS A 62 13.15 1.48 11.18
N LYS A 63 11.86 1.68 10.91
CA LYS A 63 11.14 2.93 11.21
C LYS A 63 10.01 2.66 12.18
N GLU A 64 9.97 3.41 13.27
CA GLU A 64 8.88 3.37 14.25
C GLU A 64 7.92 4.52 13.96
N THR A 65 6.65 4.21 13.74
CA THR A 65 5.65 5.20 13.35
C THR A 65 4.90 5.67 14.60
N LEU A 66 5.44 6.70 15.26
CA LEU A 66 4.88 7.27 16.48
C LEU A 66 4.07 8.53 16.17
N THR A 67 3.00 8.78 16.92
CA THR A 67 2.12 9.95 16.77
C THR A 67 2.84 11.30 16.96
N THR A 68 4.05 11.27 17.53
CA THR A 68 4.89 12.45 17.76
C THR A 68 5.82 12.79 16.59
N ASP A 69 5.92 11.94 15.56
CA ASP A 69 6.74 12.19 14.38
C ASP A 69 6.00 13.11 13.38
N LEU A 70 6.68 14.13 12.87
CA LEU A 70 6.14 15.04 11.84
C LEU A 70 5.81 14.30 10.53
N THR A 71 6.45 13.17 10.28
CA THR A 71 6.22 12.32 9.12
C THR A 71 5.30 11.13 9.40
N TYR A 72 4.56 11.19 10.52
CA TYR A 72 3.65 10.15 10.96
C TYR A 72 2.60 9.83 9.89
N LYS A 73 2.64 8.61 9.38
CA LYS A 73 1.63 8.04 8.50
C LYS A 73 1.06 6.80 9.19
N PRO A 74 -0.11 6.86 9.83
CA PRO A 74 -0.70 5.68 10.48
C PRO A 74 -0.92 4.55 9.47
N ILE A 75 -1.08 3.31 9.96
CA ILE A 75 -1.24 2.13 9.09
C ILE A 75 -2.42 2.25 8.10
N ASN A 76 -3.44 3.04 8.43
CA ASN A 76 -4.61 3.31 7.59
C ASN A 76 -4.47 4.57 6.70
N HIS A 77 -3.30 5.18 6.64
CA HIS A 77 -3.07 6.39 5.85
C HIS A 77 -3.12 6.07 4.33
N PRO A 78 -3.83 6.86 3.50
CA PRO A 78 -4.02 6.56 2.07
C PRO A 78 -2.74 6.62 1.23
N ASN A 79 -1.69 7.26 1.75
CA ASN A 79 -0.34 7.32 1.16
C ASN A 79 0.72 6.65 2.06
N GLY A 80 0.31 5.72 2.92
CA GLY A 80 1.18 4.88 3.73
C GLY A 80 1.64 3.61 3.00
N VAL A 81 2.57 2.86 3.60
CA VAL A 81 3.17 1.63 3.03
C VAL A 81 2.09 0.64 2.58
N LEU A 82 1.11 0.36 3.45
CA LEU A 82 0.04 -0.59 3.15
C LEU A 82 -0.84 -0.12 1.99
N ALA A 83 -1.21 1.16 1.98
CA ALA A 83 -2.03 1.72 0.91
C ALA A 83 -1.28 1.71 -0.43
N ASN A 84 0.00 2.05 -0.45
CA ASN A 84 0.84 2.02 -1.66
C ASN A 84 0.91 0.62 -2.28
N THR A 85 1.10 -0.41 -1.44
CA THR A 85 1.14 -1.83 -1.84
C THR A 85 -0.21 -2.35 -2.34
N LEU A 86 -1.32 -1.93 -1.71
CA LEU A 86 -2.66 -2.39 -2.05
C LEU A 86 -3.30 -1.60 -3.20
N ARG A 87 -2.82 -0.38 -3.47
CA ARG A 87 -3.30 0.50 -4.55
C ARG A 87 -3.37 -0.17 -5.94
N PRO A 88 -2.36 -0.89 -6.45
CA PRO A 88 -2.48 -1.53 -7.77
C PRO A 88 -3.53 -2.67 -7.80
N ILE A 89 -3.89 -3.22 -6.64
CA ILE A 89 -4.89 -4.30 -6.52
C ILE A 89 -6.31 -3.71 -6.51
N PHE A 90 -6.54 -2.62 -5.76
CA PHE A 90 -7.89 -2.06 -5.56
C PHE A 90 -8.21 -0.85 -6.43
N THR A 91 -7.20 -0.18 -7.00
CA THR A 91 -7.40 0.99 -7.87
C THR A 91 -7.43 0.52 -9.32
N THR A 92 -8.44 -0.27 -9.65
CA THR A 92 -8.70 -0.70 -11.02
C THR A 92 -9.72 0.23 -11.65
N SER A 93 -9.28 1.17 -12.47
CA SER A 93 -10.13 1.78 -13.49
C SER A 93 -9.32 2.22 -14.71
N MET A 94 -9.63 1.54 -15.81
CA MET A 94 -9.35 1.87 -17.21
C MET A 94 -7.88 1.89 -17.66
N VAL A 95 -7.28 0.72 -17.90
CA VAL A 95 -6.84 0.29 -19.25
C VAL A 95 -6.69 -1.24 -19.21
N ARG A 96 -7.37 -1.90 -20.15
CA ARG A 96 -7.23 -3.30 -20.58
C ARG A 96 -5.94 -4.04 -20.13
N ILE A 97 -5.96 -4.57 -18.91
CA ILE A 97 -5.33 -5.85 -18.58
C ILE A 97 -6.43 -6.74 -17.97
N MET A 98 -7.46 -7.01 -18.76
CA MET A 98 -7.91 -8.39 -18.91
C MET A 98 -6.67 -9.12 -19.44
N PHE A 99 -5.96 -10.00 -18.73
CA PHE A 99 -6.40 -11.22 -18.06
C PHE A 99 -5.38 -11.59 -16.96
N LYS A 100 -5.87 -12.19 -15.85
CA LYS A 100 -5.11 -12.96 -14.82
C LYS A 100 -4.62 -12.28 -13.52
N LEU A 101 -5.13 -11.15 -13.05
CA LEU A 101 -5.02 -10.88 -11.60
C LEU A 101 -6.17 -11.58 -10.87
N LYS A 102 -5.86 -12.63 -10.10
CA LYS A 102 -6.81 -13.31 -9.22
C LYS A 102 -6.40 -13.06 -7.77
N LEU A 103 -7.24 -12.33 -7.05
CA LEU A 103 -7.07 -12.08 -5.61
C LEU A 103 -7.96 -13.05 -4.84
N CYS A 104 -7.36 -13.82 -3.94
CA CYS A 104 -8.08 -14.69 -3.02
C CYS A 104 -7.85 -14.18 -1.60
N PHE A 105 -8.93 -13.91 -0.87
CA PHE A 105 -8.86 -13.66 0.56
C PHE A 105 -9.13 -14.96 1.30
N TYR A 106 -8.27 -15.27 2.26
CA TYR A 106 -8.45 -16.37 3.19
C TYR A 106 -8.45 -15.80 4.60
N PHE A 107 -9.50 -16.10 5.36
CA PHE A 107 -9.62 -15.72 6.75
C PHE A 107 -9.92 -16.97 7.54
N ASP A 108 -8.95 -17.41 8.33
CA ASP A 108 -9.18 -18.43 9.36
C ASP A 108 -9.56 -17.69 10.64
N LYS A 109 -10.86 -17.65 10.95
CA LYS A 109 -11.34 -17.13 12.24
C LYS A 109 -11.50 -18.31 13.17
N ASN A 110 -10.45 -18.63 13.90
CA ASN A 110 -10.53 -19.51 15.05
C ASN A 110 -9.94 -18.78 16.24
N GLU A 111 -10.78 -18.07 17.01
CA GLU A 111 -10.61 -17.75 18.45
C GLU A 111 -11.64 -16.71 18.92
N THR A 112 -12.49 -17.13 19.86
CA THR A 112 -13.21 -16.26 20.79
C THR A 112 -12.25 -15.89 21.93
N MET A 113 -11.71 -14.67 21.93
CA MET A 113 -10.98 -14.16 23.09
C MET A 113 -11.99 -13.75 24.18
N THR A 114 -12.06 -14.54 25.25
CA THR A 114 -12.69 -14.14 26.51
C THR A 114 -11.86 -13.02 27.13
N GLN A 115 -12.42 -11.82 27.14
CA GLN A 115 -11.89 -10.68 27.87
C GLN A 115 -12.05 -10.96 29.38
N THR A 116 -10.95 -11.31 30.05
CA THR A 116 -10.87 -11.24 31.52
C THR A 116 -10.47 -9.82 31.90
N ASP A 117 -11.46 -9.00 32.21
CA ASP A 117 -11.25 -7.74 32.91
C ASP A 117 -10.84 -8.06 34.35
N GLY A 118 -9.72 -7.47 34.78
CA GLY A 118 -9.24 -7.48 36.17
C GLY A 118 -9.73 -6.28 36.95
#